data_AF-C0HJS9-F1
#
_entry.id   AF-C0HJS9-F1
#
_cell.length_a   1.000
_cell.length_b   1.000
_cell.length_c   1.000
_cell.angle_alpha   90.00
_cell.angle_beta   90.00
_cell.angle_gamma   90.00
#
_symmetry.space_group_name_H-M   'P 1'
#
loop_
_entity.id
_entity.type
_entity.pdbx_description
1 polymer ?
#
loop_
_entity_poly.entity_id
_entity_poly.type
_entity_poly.pdbx_seq_one_letter_code
_entity_poly.pdbx_strand_id
1 'polypeptide(L)' 'IVIDVPCTVSKECWSACKKAVGTDRGKCMGKKCKCYP' A
#
# COMPACT_ATOMS: atom_id res chain seq x y z
N ILE A 1 -0.54 8.37 1.34
CA ILE A 1 0.46 8.34 0.23
C ILE A 1 0.07 7.24 -0.74
N VAL A 2 0.05 7.51 -2.05
CA VAL A 2 -0.17 6.45 -3.05
C VAL A 2 1.19 6.05 -3.59
N ILE A 3 1.51 4.76 -3.52
CA ILE A 3 2.72 4.18 -4.09
C ILE A 3 2.35 3.38 -5.34
N ASP A 4 3.25 3.36 -6.32
CA ASP A 4 3.07 2.65 -7.58
C ASP A 4 3.40 1.16 -7.43
N VAL A 5 2.73 0.52 -6.47
CA VAL A 5 2.79 -0.93 -6.28
C VAL A 5 1.50 -1.52 -6.83
N PRO A 6 1.57 -2.40 -7.84
CA PRO A 6 0.40 -3.10 -8.33
C PRO A 6 -0.17 -3.96 -7.22
N CYS A 7 -1.49 -3.92 -7.07
CA CYS A 7 -2.19 -4.74 -6.10
C CYS A 7 -3.52 -5.20 -6.65
N THR A 8 -3.96 -6.34 -6.13
CA THR A 8 -5.31 -6.88 -6.33
C THR A 8 -6.07 -6.89 -5.01
N VAL A 9 -5.35 -7.08 -3.89
CA VAL A 9 -5.91 -7.04 -2.53
C VAL A 9 -5.11 -6.10 -1.64
N SER A 10 -5.77 -5.48 -0.65
CA SER A 10 -5.14 -4.50 0.25
C SER A 10 -3.93 -5.06 1.03
N LYS A 11 -3.93 -6.36 1.33
CA LYS A 11 -2.85 -7.01 2.08
C LYS A 11 -1.50 -6.99 1.35
N GLU A 12 -1.50 -7.00 0.02
CA GLU A 12 -0.28 -6.89 -0.79
C GLU A 12 0.43 -5.55 -0.56
N CYS A 13 -0.33 -4.51 -0.24
CA CYS A 13 0.21 -3.18 0.03
C CYS A 13 0.91 -3.08 1.38
N TRP A 14 0.59 -3.92 2.36
CA TRP A 14 1.05 -3.75 3.74
C TRP A 14 2.57 -3.78 3.86
N SER A 15 3.22 -4.74 3.20
CA SER A 15 4.69 -4.82 3.22
C SER A 15 5.34 -3.63 2.51
N ALA A 16 4.73 -3.14 1.43
CA ALA A 16 5.27 -2.01 0.67
C ALA A 16 5.06 -0.69 1.42
N CYS A 17 3.89 -0.50 2.02
CA CYS A 17 3.60 0.65 2.88
C CYS A 17 4.52 0.69 4.09
N LYS A 18 4.79 -0.46 4.74
CA LYS A 18 5.69 -0.50 5.89
C LYS A 18 7.10 -0.02 5.52
N LYS A 19 7.57 -0.32 4.30
CA LYS A 19 8.85 0.17 3.78
C LYS A 19 8.82 1.64 3.38
N ALA A 20 7.71 2.12 2.82
CA ALA A 20 7.59 3.48 2.30
C ALA A 20 7.28 4.53 3.36
N VAL A 21 6.44 4.20 4.35
CA VAL A 21 5.92 5.15 5.35
C VAL A 21 6.08 4.66 6.79
N GLY A 22 6.62 3.45 7.01
CA GLY A 22 6.79 2.87 8.35
C GLY A 22 5.55 2.16 8.90
N THR A 23 4.41 2.19 8.19
CA THR A 23 3.15 1.56 8.62
C THR A 23 2.71 0.47 7.65
N ASP A 24 2.24 -0.66 8.16
CA ASP A 24 1.63 -1.72 7.35
C ASP A 24 0.18 -1.40 6.92
N ARG A 25 -0.27 -0.16 7.12
CA ARG A 25 -1.63 0.27 6.77
C ARG A 25 -1.71 0.69 5.31
N GLY A 26 -2.00 -0.28 4.45
CA GLY A 26 -2.24 -0.08 3.02
C GLY A 26 -3.63 -0.53 2.57
N LYS A 27 -4.23 0.21 1.63
CA LYS A 27 -5.43 -0.19 0.90
C LYS A 27 -5.13 -0.27 -0.59
N CYS A 28 -5.57 -1.35 -1.23
CA CYS A 28 -5.52 -1.43 -2.68
C CYS A 28 -6.65 -0.58 -3.28
N MET A 29 -6.30 0.39 -4.11
CA MET A 29 -7.23 1.34 -4.71
C MET A 29 -6.86 1.55 -6.18
N GLY A 30 -7.70 1.06 -7.10
CA GLY A 30 -7.47 1.22 -8.55
C GLY A 30 -6.20 0.52 -9.05
N LYS A 31 -5.92 -0.69 -8.55
CA LYS A 31 -4.68 -1.45 -8.80
C LYS A 31 -3.40 -0.81 -8.26
N LYS A 32 -3.49 0.23 -7.42
CA LYS A 32 -2.34 0.85 -6.76
C LYS A 32 -2.50 0.82 -5.25
N CYS A 33 -1.38 0.81 -4.54
CA CYS A 33 -1.37 0.81 -3.09
C CYS A 33 -1.46 2.21 -2.51
N LYS A 34 -2.51 2.47 -1.73
CA LYS A 34 -2.67 3.68 -0.92
C LYS A 34 -2.26 3.37 0.52
N CYS A 35 -1.11 3.88 0.93
CA CYS A 35 -0.58 3.81 2.28
C CYS A 35 -1.10 4.94 3.15
N TYR A 36 -1.43 4.62 4.39
CA TYR A 36 -1.83 5.58 5.41
C TYR A 36 -0.66 5.74 6.38
N PRO A 37 -0.03 6.93 6.45
CA PRO A 37 0.96 7.20 7.49
C PRO A 37 0.37 7.05 8.90
#